data_AF-A0A356X8Q8-F1
#
_entry.id   AF-A0A356X8Q8-F1
#
_cell.length_a   1.000
_cell.length_b   1.000
_cell.length_c   1.000
_cell.angle_alpha   90.00
_cell.angle_beta   90.00
_cell.angle_gamma   90.00
#
_symmetry.space_group_name_H-M   'P 1'
#
loop_
_entity.id
_entity.type
_entity.pdbx_description
1 polymer ?
#
loop_
_entity_poly.entity_id
_entity_poly.type
_entity_poly.pdbx_seq_one_letter_code
_entity_poly.pdbx_strand_id
1 'polypeptide(L)' 'VYQQQFPGAFFFVGSGLQEADSFYPWHHSKYNVDDRFFEIATPLMVSLVFDHQ' A
#
# COMPACT_ATOMS: atom_id res chain seq x y z
N VAL A 1 2.58 15.98 8.14
CA VAL A 1 3.38 16.62 9.21
C VAL A 1 4.56 15.76 9.65
N TYR A 2 4.41 14.43 9.81
CA TYR A 2 5.52 13.57 10.28
C TYR A 2 6.79 13.62 9.39
N GLN A 3 6.65 13.48 8.06
CA GLN A 3 7.78 13.57 7.11
C GLN A 3 8.42 14.97 7.01
N GLN A 4 7.82 16.02 7.60
CA GLN A 4 8.44 17.35 7.68
C GLN A 4 9.44 17.46 8.84
N GLN A 5 9.32 16.56 9.83
CA GLN A 5 10.16 16.56 11.03
C GLN A 5 11.24 15.48 10.97
N PHE A 6 10.96 14.36 10.28
CA PHE A 6 11.87 13.24 10.13
C PHE A 6 12.00 12.83 8.67
N PRO A 7 13.21 12.50 8.17
CA PRO A 7 13.37 11.90 6.86
C PRO A 7 12.55 10.60 6.79
N GLY A 8 11.67 10.51 5.80
CA GLY A 8 10.82 9.35 5.64
C GLY A 8 10.28 9.26 4.22
N ALA A 9 9.98 8.04 3.79
CA ALA A 9 9.40 7.77 2.49
C ALA A 9 7.94 7.32 2.62
N PHE A 10 7.14 7.65 1.59
CA PHE A 10 5.78 7.16 1.44
C PHE A 10 5.70 6.39 0.11
N PHE A 11 5.08 5.22 0.13
CA PHE A 11 4.96 4.35 -1.04
C PHE A 11 3.49 4.06 -1.33
N PHE A 12 3.17 3.95 -2.60
CA PHE A 12 1.90 3.37 -3.05
C PHE A 12 2.13 1.93 -3.48
N VAL A 13 1.24 1.04 -3.05
CA VAL A 13 1.15 -0.34 -3.56
C VAL A 13 -0.23 -0.49 -4.21
N GLY A 14 -0.25 -0.99 -5.43
CA GLY A 14 -1.50 -1.21 -6.15
C GLY A 14 -2.34 -2.29 -5.46
N SER A 15 -3.60 -1.98 -5.20
CA SER A 15 -4.59 -2.91 -4.62
C SER A 15 -5.85 -3.05 -5.49
N GLY A 16 -5.82 -2.49 -6.70
CA GLY A 16 -6.92 -2.53 -7.65
C GLY A 16 -6.78 -3.70 -8.61
N LEU A 17 -7.86 -4.47 -8.77
CA LEU A 17 -7.94 -5.59 -9.68
C LEU A 17 -9.38 -5.78 -10.19
N GLN A 18 -9.53 -6.10 -11.47
CA GLN A 18 -10.84 -6.24 -12.11
C GLN A 18 -11.63 -7.45 -11.55
N GLU A 19 -10.96 -8.57 -11.31
CA GLU A 19 -11.58 -9.78 -10.75
C GLU A 19 -12.11 -9.59 -9.32
N ALA A 20 -11.55 -8.62 -8.58
CA ALA A 20 -11.94 -8.28 -7.21
C ALA A 20 -12.91 -7.09 -7.12
N ASP A 21 -13.37 -6.54 -8.26
CA ASP A 21 -14.22 -5.33 -8.33
C ASP A 21 -13.64 -4.12 -7.55
N SER A 22 -12.30 -4.03 -7.45
CA SER A 22 -11.59 -3.08 -6.57
C SER A 22 -11.08 -1.83 -7.28
N PHE A 23 -11.83 -1.33 -8.27
CA PHE A 23 -11.49 -0.12 -9.04
C PHE A 23 -12.24 1.14 -8.58
N TYR A 24 -13.18 1.02 -7.64
CA TYR A 24 -13.85 2.18 -7.06
C TYR A 24 -12.84 3.04 -6.27
N PRO A 25 -12.88 4.37 -6.42
CA PRO A 25 -11.89 5.25 -5.78
C PRO A 25 -12.08 5.27 -4.26
N TRP A 26 -11.04 5.74 -3.57
CA TRP A 26 -11.08 5.99 -2.14
C TRP A 26 -12.30 6.86 -1.79
N HIS A 27 -12.94 6.54 -0.65
CA HIS A 27 -14.17 7.17 -0.17
C HIS A 27 -15.46 6.88 -0.96
N HIS A 28 -15.42 6.08 -2.02
CA HIS A 28 -16.64 5.61 -2.67
C HIS A 28 -17.35 4.54 -1.81
N SER A 29 -18.69 4.48 -1.85
CA SER A 29 -19.49 3.52 -1.03
C SER A 29 -19.23 2.05 -1.35
N LYS A 30 -18.75 1.78 -2.57
CA LYS A 30 -18.33 0.45 -3.05
C LYS A 30 -16.82 0.25 -3.01
N TYR A 31 -16.07 1.11 -2.33
CA TYR A 31 -14.63 0.95 -2.20
C TYR A 31 -14.31 -0.41 -1.57
N ASN A 32 -13.43 -1.16 -2.24
CA ASN A 32 -12.86 -2.40 -1.76
C ASN A 32 -11.42 -2.52 -2.31
N VAL A 33 -10.67 -3.51 -1.83
CA VAL A 33 -9.30 -3.81 -2.24
C VAL A 33 -9.16 -5.29 -2.60
N ASP A 34 -8.24 -5.59 -3.51
CA ASP A 34 -7.76 -6.96 -3.75
C ASP A 34 -6.72 -7.30 -2.70
N ASP A 35 -6.99 -8.29 -1.82
CA ASP A 35 -6.17 -8.61 -0.64
C ASP A 35 -4.76 -9.13 -0.99
N ARG A 36 -4.57 -9.66 -2.20
CA ARG A 36 -3.24 -10.03 -2.75
C ARG A 36 -2.23 -8.89 -2.76
N PHE A 37 -2.65 -7.63 -2.62
CA PHE A 37 -1.70 -6.52 -2.45
C PHE A 37 -0.76 -6.73 -1.24
N PHE A 38 -1.19 -7.50 -0.22
CA PHE A 38 -0.35 -7.87 0.93
C PHE A 38 0.86 -8.73 0.55
N GLU A 39 0.78 -9.50 -0.55
CA GLU A 39 1.90 -10.29 -1.07
C GLU A 39 3.06 -9.41 -1.53
N ILE A 40 2.79 -8.13 -1.83
CA ILE A 40 3.80 -7.14 -2.23
C ILE A 40 4.09 -6.17 -1.08
N ALA A 41 3.06 -5.63 -0.43
CA ALA A 41 3.20 -4.60 0.59
C ALA A 41 3.94 -5.10 1.84
N THR A 42 3.67 -6.35 2.27
CA THR A 42 4.29 -6.94 3.46
C THR A 42 5.80 -7.15 3.29
N PRO A 43 6.28 -7.88 2.26
CA PRO A 43 7.72 -8.06 2.08
C PRO A 43 8.43 -6.75 1.78
N LEU A 44 7.79 -5.80 1.07
CA LEU A 44 8.35 -4.45 0.89
C LEU A 44 8.65 -3.79 2.24
N MET A 45 7.68 -3.78 3.16
CA MET A 45 7.85 -3.16 4.49
C MET A 45 8.90 -3.91 5.33
N VAL A 46 8.89 -5.25 5.30
CA VAL A 46 9.88 -6.08 6.01
C VAL A 46 11.29 -5.80 5.51
N SER A 47 11.50 -5.81 4.19
CA SER A 47 12.80 -5.49 3.58
C SER A 47 13.29 -4.08 3.92
N LEU A 48 12.40 -3.07 3.98
CA LEU A 48 12.79 -1.73 4.42
C LEU A 48 13.35 -1.69 5.84
N VAL A 49 12.90 -2.59 6.72
CA VAL A 49 13.37 -2.67 8.10
C VAL A 49 14.66 -3.48 8.23
N PHE A 50 14.74 -4.62 7.54
CA PHE A 50 15.83 -5.59 7.74
C PHE A 50 16.97 -5.49 6.72
N ASP A 51 16.72 -4.97 5.52
CA ASP A 51 17.71 -4.88 4.44
C ASP A 51 18.36 -3.48 4.32
N HIS A 52 17.83 -2.46 5.01
CA HIS A 52 18.41 -1.11 5.08
C HIS A 52 19.60 -1.03 6.08
N GLN A 53 20.40 -2.11 6.22
CA GLN A 53 21.61 -2.11 7.05
C GLN A 53 22.78 -1.44 6.33
#